data_AF-A0A1Q4V995-F1
#
_entry.id   AF-A0A1Q4V995-F1
#
_cell.length_a   1.000
_cell.length_b   1.000
_cell.length_c   1.000
_cell.angle_alpha   90.00
_cell.angle_beta   90.00
_cell.angle_gamma   90.00
#
_symmetry.space_group_name_H-M   'P 1'
#
loop_
_entity.id
_entity.type
_entity.pdbx_description
1 polymer ?
#
loop_
_entity_poly.entity_id
_entity_poly.type
_entity_poly.pdbx_seq_one_letter_code
_entity_poly.pdbx_strand_id
1 'polypeptide(L)'
;MAVGLSHITAAVVLGAVFWGVTHGGIPTLTQTAGVKAAPFAPDTANSLWVTGWNIGMAGGSPLGGAVLDGAGAQALPWVASALLAASALTAVLARSDGFPPPSRVHARDEAA
;
A
#
# COMPACT_ATOMS: atom_id res chain seq x y z
N MET A 1 13.32 -34.52 7.39
CA MET A 1 12.24 -33.72 8.04
C MET A 1 12.75 -32.40 8.64
N ALA A 2 13.89 -32.37 9.34
CA ALA A 2 14.45 -31.15 9.94
C ALA A 2 14.85 -30.04 8.93
N VAL A 3 15.41 -30.40 7.78
CA VAL A 3 15.83 -29.44 6.72
C VAL A 3 14.64 -28.73 6.06
N GLY A 4 13.48 -29.40 5.94
CA GLY A 4 12.26 -28.80 5.39
C GLY A 4 11.66 -27.72 6.29
N LEU A 5 11.67 -27.95 7.62
CA LEU A 5 11.27 -26.96 8.61
C LEU A 5 12.20 -25.74 8.62
N SER A 6 13.51 -25.93 8.48
CA SER A 6 14.45 -24.78 8.44
C SER A 6 14.24 -23.87 7.24
N HIS A 7 13.91 -24.42 6.06
CA HIS A 7 13.64 -23.61 4.86
C HIS A 7 12.32 -22.84 4.95
N ILE A 8 11.26 -23.47 5.48
CA ILE A 8 9.96 -22.81 5.70
C ILE A 8 10.13 -21.67 6.71
N THR A 9 10.83 -21.90 7.82
CA THR A 9 11.09 -20.87 8.84
C THR A 9 11.92 -19.72 8.28
N ALA A 10 12.96 -20.00 7.48
CA ALA A 10 13.75 -18.95 6.83
C ALA A 10 12.91 -18.09 5.87
N ALA A 11 12.06 -18.71 5.05
CA ALA A 11 11.16 -17.99 4.14
C ALA A 11 10.17 -17.09 4.89
N VAL A 12 9.59 -17.58 5.99
CA VAL A 12 8.68 -16.80 6.85
C VAL A 12 9.41 -15.62 7.50
N VAL A 13 10.62 -15.83 8.02
CA VAL A 13 11.43 -14.76 8.64
C VAL A 13 11.81 -13.70 7.60
N LEU A 14 12.25 -14.10 6.41
CA LEU A 14 12.55 -13.18 5.32
C LEU A 14 11.30 -12.39 4.91
N GLY A 15 10.15 -13.06 4.83
CA GLY A 15 8.86 -12.42 4.58
C GLY A 15 8.50 -11.39 5.66
N ALA A 16 8.69 -11.72 6.93
CA ALA A 16 8.43 -10.81 8.05
C ALA A 16 9.38 -9.60 8.05
N VAL A 17 10.66 -9.80 7.74
CA VAL A 17 11.63 -8.70 7.59
C VAL A 17 11.23 -7.81 6.41
N PHE A 18 10.92 -8.39 5.26
CA PHE A 18 10.46 -7.65 4.09
C PHE A 18 9.18 -6.86 4.37
N TRP A 19 8.24 -7.48 5.07
CA TRP A 19 7.01 -6.82 5.54
C TRP A 19 7.33 -5.64 6.47
N GLY A 20 8.23 -5.81 7.44
CA GLY A 20 8.64 -4.75 8.35
C GLY A 20 9.33 -3.58 7.64
N VAL A 21 10.25 -3.86 6.70
CA VAL A 21 10.93 -2.82 5.91
C VAL A 21 9.95 -2.03 5.06
N THR A 22 9.03 -2.71 4.38
CA THR A 22 8.02 -2.07 3.54
C THR A 22 7.03 -1.26 4.39
N HIS A 23 6.53 -1.81 5.49
CA HIS A 23 5.56 -1.12 6.35
C HIS A 23 6.17 0.01 7.19
N GLY A 24 7.49 0.00 7.45
CA GLY A 24 8.13 1.08 8.19
C GLY A 24 8.23 2.40 7.42
N GLY A 25 8.44 2.35 6.11
CA GLY A 25 8.68 3.55 5.29
C GLY A 25 7.53 3.96 4.37
N ILE A 26 6.84 2.99 3.77
CA ILE A 26 5.82 3.25 2.75
C ILE A 26 4.66 4.11 3.29
N PRO A 27 4.05 3.83 4.46
CA PRO A 27 2.95 4.62 4.99
C PRO A 27 3.28 6.11 5.11
N THR A 28 4.45 6.43 5.66
CA THR A 28 4.93 7.80 5.86
C THR A 28 5.17 8.51 4.52
N LEU A 29 5.79 7.83 3.55
CA LEU A 29 6.02 8.37 2.21
C LEU A 29 4.70 8.64 1.48
N THR A 30 3.75 7.70 1.52
CA THR A 30 2.43 7.83 0.89
C THR A 30 1.61 8.93 1.55
N GLN A 31 1.64 9.05 2.88
CA GLN A 31 0.96 10.12 3.61
C GLN A 31 1.55 11.49 3.24
N THR A 32 2.87 11.62 3.22
CA THR A 32 3.56 12.85 2.83
C THR A 32 3.23 13.26 1.40
N ALA A 33 3.25 12.30 0.46
CA ALA A 33 2.90 12.53 -0.93
C ALA A 33 1.42 12.96 -1.08
N GLY A 34 0.50 12.28 -0.40
CA GLY A 34 -0.93 12.60 -0.45
C GLY A 34 -1.25 13.99 0.08
N VAL A 35 -0.62 14.41 1.18
CA VAL A 35 -0.77 15.77 1.73
C VAL A 35 -0.18 16.82 0.77
N LYS A 36 0.97 16.55 0.14
CA LYS A 36 1.58 17.44 -0.86
C LYS A 36 0.73 17.56 -2.14
N ALA A 37 0.00 16.52 -2.51
CA ALA A 37 -0.90 16.54 -3.66
C ALA A 37 -2.16 17.40 -3.42
N ALA A 38 -2.51 17.66 -2.16
CA ALA A 38 -3.68 18.46 -1.76
C ALA A 38 -3.29 19.68 -0.89
N PRO A 39 -2.52 20.65 -1.43
CA PRO A 39 -2.00 21.78 -0.65
C PRO A 39 -3.10 22.67 -0.05
N PHE A 40 -4.28 22.70 -0.66
CA PHE A 40 -5.43 23.47 -0.19
C PHE A 40 -6.37 22.68 0.75
N ALA A 41 -6.17 21.36 0.91
CA ALA A 41 -7.02 20.50 1.73
C ALA A 41 -6.24 19.30 2.36
N PRO A 42 -5.17 19.57 3.13
CA PRO A 42 -4.30 18.51 3.67
C PRO A 42 -5.02 17.59 4.66
N ASP A 43 -5.94 18.13 5.48
CA ASP A 43 -6.71 17.36 6.46
C ASP A 43 -7.64 16.36 5.75
N THR A 44 -8.27 16.77 4.64
CA THR A 44 -9.10 15.88 3.82
C THR A 44 -8.29 14.74 3.22
N ALA A 45 -7.10 15.03 2.68
CA ALA A 45 -6.22 13.99 2.14
C ALA A 45 -5.80 12.97 3.21
N ASN A 46 -5.48 13.45 4.41
CA ASN A 46 -5.13 12.58 5.54
C ASN A 46 -6.34 11.76 6.03
N SER A 47 -7.53 12.34 6.10
CA SER A 47 -8.76 11.60 6.42
C SER A 47 -9.04 10.48 5.42
N LEU A 48 -8.90 10.74 4.11
CA LEU A 48 -9.07 9.72 3.08
C LEU A 48 -8.05 8.59 3.21
N TRP A 49 -6.79 8.93 3.54
CA TRP A 49 -5.74 7.94 3.79
C TRP A 49 -6.12 7.00 4.96
N VAL A 50 -6.58 7.55 6.08
CA VAL A 50 -7.00 6.76 7.26
C VAL A 50 -8.24 5.93 6.95
N THR A 51 -9.24 6.50 6.27
CA THR A 51 -10.45 5.79 5.87
C THR A 51 -10.12 4.63 4.93
N GLY A 52 -9.24 4.84 3.95
CA GLY A 52 -8.79 3.78 3.04
C GLY A 52 -8.11 2.62 3.79
N TRP A 53 -7.25 2.95 4.75
CA TRP A 53 -6.61 1.95 5.62
C TRP A 53 -7.62 1.13 6.42
N ASN A 54 -8.59 1.80 7.04
CA ASN A 54 -9.64 1.14 7.82
C ASN A 54 -10.52 0.23 6.95
N ILE A 55 -10.93 0.68 5.76
CA ILE A 55 -11.69 -0.14 4.81
C ILE A 55 -10.88 -1.37 4.40
N GLY A 56 -9.58 -1.19 4.12
CA GLY A 56 -8.68 -2.30 3.78
C GLY A 56 -8.59 -3.35 4.89
N MET A 57 -8.42 -2.92 6.15
CA MET A 57 -8.38 -3.86 7.29
C MET A 57 -9.74 -4.53 7.52
N ALA A 58 -10.82 -3.74 7.58
CA ALA A 58 -12.16 -4.25 7.84
C ALA A 58 -12.66 -5.19 6.73
N GLY A 59 -12.31 -4.93 5.47
CA GLY A 59 -12.64 -5.80 4.34
C GLY A 59 -11.70 -7.00 4.22
N GLY A 60 -10.41 -6.82 4.51
CA GLY A 60 -9.40 -7.87 4.41
C GLY A 60 -9.57 -8.99 5.42
N SER A 61 -9.96 -8.68 6.66
CA SER A 61 -10.17 -9.69 7.71
C SER A 61 -11.24 -10.75 7.36
N PRO A 62 -12.49 -10.40 7.02
CA PRO A 62 -13.50 -11.39 6.64
C PRO A 62 -13.17 -12.09 5.33
N LEU A 63 -12.57 -11.39 4.36
CA LEU A 63 -12.13 -12.01 3.10
C LEU A 63 -11.06 -13.09 3.36
N GLY A 64 -10.05 -12.79 4.17
CA GLY A 64 -9.02 -13.74 4.55
C GLY A 64 -9.57 -14.93 5.33
N GLY A 65 -10.50 -14.69 6.26
CA GLY A 65 -11.21 -15.74 6.99
C GLY A 65 -11.99 -16.67 6.06
N ALA A 66 -12.79 -16.11 5.15
CA ALA A 66 -13.56 -16.90 4.17
C ALA A 66 -12.67 -17.74 3.25
N VAL A 67 -11.53 -17.19 2.80
CA VAL A 67 -10.55 -17.92 1.99
C VAL A 67 -9.92 -19.06 2.80
N LEU A 68 -9.59 -18.81 4.07
CA LEU A 68 -9.02 -19.81 4.95
C LEU A 68 -10.00 -20.96 5.22
N ASP A 69 -11.26 -20.64 5.52
CA ASP A 69 -12.31 -21.62 5.82
C ASP A 69 -12.70 -22.45 4.58
N GLY A 70 -12.74 -21.83 3.40
CA GLY A 70 -13.19 -22.47 2.17
C GLY A 70 -12.09 -23.18 1.36
N ALA A 71 -10.97 -22.50 1.11
CA ALA A 71 -9.90 -22.97 0.21
C ALA A 71 -8.61 -23.35 0.95
N GLY A 72 -8.55 -23.14 2.27
CA GLY A 72 -7.42 -23.51 3.11
C GLY A 72 -6.23 -22.55 3.03
N ALA A 73 -5.24 -22.78 3.91
CA ALA A 73 -4.10 -21.88 4.10
C ALA A 73 -3.20 -21.74 2.85
N GLN A 74 -3.17 -22.74 1.95
CA GLN A 74 -2.37 -22.71 0.73
C GLN A 74 -2.90 -21.70 -0.30
N ALA A 75 -4.17 -21.31 -0.22
CA ALA A 75 -4.77 -20.31 -1.12
C ALA A 75 -4.43 -18.87 -0.71
N LEU A 76 -4.13 -18.62 0.58
CA LEU A 76 -3.88 -17.29 1.11
C LEU A 76 -2.75 -16.53 0.38
N PRO A 77 -1.57 -17.12 0.09
CA PRO A 77 -0.51 -16.42 -0.63
C PRO A 77 -0.92 -16.00 -2.04
N TRP A 78 -1.74 -16.80 -2.72
CA TRP A 78 -2.20 -16.51 -4.08
C TRP A 78 -3.24 -15.38 -4.09
N VAL A 79 -4.21 -15.43 -3.17
CA VAL A 79 -5.19 -14.35 -3.02
C VAL A 79 -4.51 -13.04 -2.62
N ALA A 80 -3.56 -13.09 -1.67
CA ALA A 80 -2.78 -11.93 -1.27
C ALA A 80 -1.97 -11.37 -2.46
N SER A 81 -1.35 -12.24 -3.26
CA SER A 81 -0.60 -11.82 -4.46
C SER A 81 -1.50 -11.16 -5.51
N ALA A 82 -2.71 -11.68 -5.73
CA ALA A 82 -3.68 -11.08 -6.64
C ALA A 82 -4.14 -9.69 -6.15
N LEU A 83 -4.40 -9.53 -4.84
CA LEU A 83 -4.74 -8.23 -4.25
C LEU A 83 -3.58 -7.24 -4.33
N LEU A 84 -2.35 -7.68 -4.10
CA LEU A 84 -1.15 -6.86 -4.28
C LEU A 84 -0.96 -6.44 -5.74
N ALA A 85 -1.19 -7.33 -6.70
CA ALA A 85 -1.13 -7.01 -8.13
C ALA A 85 -2.20 -5.98 -8.52
N ALA A 86 -3.43 -6.12 -8.01
CA ALA A 86 -4.49 -5.15 -8.21
C ALA A 86 -4.12 -3.77 -7.62
N SER A 87 -3.55 -3.74 -6.41
CA SER A 87 -3.06 -2.51 -5.77
C SER A 87 -1.90 -1.86 -6.54
N ALA A 88 -0.95 -2.65 -7.03
CA ALA A 88 0.13 -2.15 -7.87
C ALA A 88 -0.42 -1.56 -9.18
N LEU A 89 -1.42 -2.20 -9.79
CA LEU A 89 -2.08 -1.69 -10.98
C LEU A 89 -2.79 -0.36 -10.71
N THR A 90 -3.55 -0.23 -9.62
CA THR A 90 -4.21 1.04 -9.29
C THR A 90 -3.20 2.15 -9.04
N ALA A 91 -2.09 1.87 -8.35
CA ALA A 91 -1.01 2.83 -8.16
C ALA A 91 -0.35 3.27 -9.47
N VAL A 92 -0.10 2.33 -10.40
CA VAL A 92 0.46 2.63 -11.72
C VAL A 92 -0.50 3.46 -12.57
N LEU A 93 -1.81 3.17 -12.51
CA LEU A 93 -2.82 3.91 -13.26
C LEU A 93 -3.04 5.33 -12.70
N ALA A 94 -3.00 5.50 -11.38
CA ALA A 94 -3.20 6.79 -10.70
C ALA A 94 -1.93 7.66 -10.60
N ARG A 95 -0.80 7.21 -11.15
CA ARG A 95 0.49 7.92 -11.03
C ARG A 95 0.49 9.34 -11.60
N SER A 96 -0.37 9.61 -12.60
CA SER A 96 -0.51 10.93 -13.21
C SER A 96 -1.16 11.96 -12.28
N ASP A 97 -2.02 11.50 -11.37
CA ASP A 97 -2.77 12.36 -10.47
C ASP A 97 -2.01 12.64 -9.16
N GLY A 98 -1.12 11.73 -8.76
CA GLY A 98 -0.34 11.87 -7.53
C GLY A 98 0.84 12.85 -7.58
N PHE A 99 1.35 13.18 -8.78
CA PHE A 99 2.46 14.11 -8.98
C PHE A 99 2.19 15.05 -10.17
N PRO A 100 1.26 16.01 -10.06
CA PRO A 100 1.06 17.01 -11.10
C PRO A 100 2.36 17.82 -11.30
N PRO A 101 2.76 18.10 -12.55
CA PRO A 101 3.95 18.90 -12.82
C PRO A 101 3.81 20.29 -12.17
N PRO A 102 4.92 20.89 -11.67
CA PRO A 102 4.87 22.21 -11.05
C PRO A 102 4.16 23.20 -11.98
N SER A 103 3.10 23.85 -11.49
CA SER A 103 2.42 24.87 -12.27
C SER A 103 3.39 26.02 -12.52
N ARG A 104 3.60 26.39 -13.79
CA ARG A 104 4.51 27.48 -14.22
C ARG A 104 4.09 28.88 -13.75
N VAL A 105 3.19 28.98 -12.77
CA VAL A 105 2.59 30.25 -12.34
C VAL A 105 3.63 31.12 -11.61
N HIS A 106 4.58 30.53 -10.87
CA HIS A 106 5.67 31.29 -10.24
C HIS A 106 6.70 31.87 -11.22
N ALA A 107 6.84 31.31 -12.44
CA ALA A 107 7.79 31.83 -13.43
C ALA A 107 7.32 33.13 -14.10
N ARG A 108 6.04 33.51 -13.94
CA ARG A 108 5.51 34.78 -14.45
C ARG A 108 5.67 35.94 -13.45
N ASP A 109 5.68 35.65 -12.15
CA ASP A 109 5.82 36.68 -11.11
C ASP A 109 7.28 37.08 -10.88
N GLU A 110 8.25 36.23 -11.22
CA GLU A 110 9.69 36.59 -11.20
C GLU A 110 10.16 37.32 -12.47
N ALA A 111 9.32 37.35 -13.52
CA ALA A 111 9.64 37.95 -14.82
C ALA A 111 8.89 39.27 -15.09
N ALA A 112 8.17 39.80 -14.09
CA ALA A 112 7.40 41.05 -14.14
C ALA A 112 7.95 42.05 -13.11
#